data_AF-A0ABD3BTY3-F1
#
_entry.id   AF-A0ABD3BTY3-F1
#
_cell.length_a   1.000
_cell.length_b   1.000
_cell.length_c   1.000
_cell.angle_alpha   90.00
_cell.angle_beta   90.00
_cell.angle_gamma   90.00
#
_symmetry.space_group_name_H-M   'P 1'
#
loop_
_entity.id
_entity.type
_entity.pdbx_description
1 polymer ?
#
loop_
_entity_poly.entity_id
_entity_poly.type
_entity_poly.pdbx_seq_one_letter_code
_entity_poly.pdbx_strand_id
1 'polypeptide(L)'
;MSSSRQPSRPRAKQGRHRRNIKIPAGSEYAVIALTKDNEAYTFANPDVKSVVRRFLAVYPPPTDISGGSTDGRQSSNLVQKENEEKLAQLEKQLEVEMARKKELDREKKIIDDNVAKMSYEELEVLKGKLIEFKKSFEAAYGVKRGENP
;
A
#
# COMPACT_ATOMS: atom_id res chain seq x y z
N MET A 1 -6.98 -24.93 -52.31
CA MET A 1 -5.71 -24.52 -51.66
C MET A 1 -6.06 -23.34 -50.75
N SER A 2 -6.37 -23.65 -49.49
CA SER A 2 -5.52 -23.38 -48.30
C SER A 2 -5.58 -21.89 -47.90
N SER A 3 -6.52 -21.52 -47.02
CA SER A 3 -6.37 -21.47 -45.56
C SER A 3 -5.58 -20.26 -45.07
N SER A 4 -6.26 -19.35 -44.36
CA SER A 4 -5.76 -18.74 -43.13
C SER A 4 -6.90 -17.99 -42.43
N ARG A 5 -7.59 -18.68 -41.51
CA ARG A 5 -8.45 -18.03 -40.51
C ARG A 5 -7.54 -17.56 -39.36
N GLN A 6 -7.44 -16.25 -39.16
CA GLN A 6 -6.82 -15.70 -37.95
C GLN A 6 -7.82 -15.75 -36.79
N PRO A 7 -7.43 -16.25 -35.61
CA PRO A 7 -8.31 -16.30 -34.45
C PRO A 7 -8.49 -14.91 -33.82
N SER A 8 -9.74 -14.45 -33.74
CA SER A 8 -10.13 -13.27 -32.97
C SER A 8 -9.95 -13.54 -31.48
N ARG A 9 -8.93 -12.92 -30.86
CA ARG A 9 -8.78 -12.90 -29.39
C ARG A 9 -10.00 -12.23 -28.75
N PRO A 10 -10.53 -12.76 -27.63
CA PRO A 10 -11.61 -12.11 -26.92
C PRO A 10 -11.10 -10.81 -26.28
N ARG A 11 -11.65 -9.67 -26.71
CA ARG A 11 -11.47 -8.39 -26.01
C ARG A 11 -12.15 -8.49 -24.66
N ALA A 12 -11.36 -8.75 -23.61
CA ALA A 12 -11.77 -8.50 -22.24
C ALA A 12 -12.25 -7.04 -22.15
N LYS A 13 -13.52 -6.86 -21.77
CA LYS A 13 -14.13 -5.55 -21.51
C LYS A 13 -13.48 -4.95 -20.26
N GLN A 14 -12.31 -4.34 -20.43
CA GLN A 14 -11.72 -3.49 -19.41
C GLN A 14 -12.34 -2.10 -19.57
N GLY A 15 -13.42 -1.85 -18.83
CA GLY A 15 -14.07 -0.55 -18.75
C GLY A 15 -13.12 0.48 -18.15
N ARG A 16 -12.26 1.08 -18.97
CA ARG A 16 -11.52 2.28 -18.61
C ARG A 16 -12.43 3.46 -18.95
N HIS A 17 -13.02 4.08 -17.93
CA HIS A 17 -13.58 5.42 -18.08
C HIS A 17 -12.43 6.37 -18.41
N ARG A 18 -12.11 6.50 -19.71
CA ARG A 18 -11.17 7.47 -20.24
C ARG A 18 -11.83 8.84 -20.15
N ARG A 19 -11.51 9.59 -19.09
CA ARG A 19 -11.83 11.01 -19.03
C ARG A 19 -10.95 11.71 -20.07
N ASN A 20 -11.57 12.17 -21.16
CA ASN A 20 -10.88 12.96 -22.16
C ASN A 20 -10.71 14.38 -21.61
N ILE A 21 -9.47 14.82 -21.41
CA ILE A 21 -9.15 16.19 -21.03
C ILE A 21 -9.05 17.00 -22.32
N LYS A 22 -9.93 18.00 -22.48
CA LYS A 22 -9.82 18.99 -23.57
C LYS A 22 -8.87 20.08 -23.11
N ILE A 23 -7.68 20.14 -23.72
CA ILE A 23 -6.72 21.22 -23.49
C ILE A 23 -7.06 22.36 -24.47
N PRO A 24 -7.15 23.62 -24.01
CA PRO A 24 -7.41 24.75 -24.92
C PRO A 24 -6.31 24.88 -25.98
N ALA A 25 -6.70 25.27 -27.19
CA ALA A 25 -5.74 25.53 -28.26
C ALA A 25 -4.81 26.69 -27.84
N GLY A 26 -3.49 26.48 -27.99
CA GLY A 26 -2.48 27.47 -27.61
C GLY A 26 -2.05 27.44 -26.14
N SER A 27 -2.60 26.54 -25.31
CA SER A 27 -2.09 26.32 -23.95
C SER A 27 -0.75 25.57 -23.98
N GLU A 28 0.19 26.03 -23.18
CA GLU A 28 1.44 25.32 -22.92
C GLU A 28 1.24 24.36 -21.75
N TYR A 29 1.71 23.13 -21.90
CA TYR A 29 1.57 22.11 -20.87
C TYR A 29 2.72 21.11 -20.93
N ALA A 30 3.03 20.52 -19.78
CA ALA A 30 3.88 19.35 -19.67
C ALA A 30 3.18 18.32 -18.79
N VAL A 31 3.27 17.05 -19.15
CA VAL A 31 2.71 15.93 -18.39
C VAL A 31 3.80 14.90 -18.18
N ILE A 32 3.87 14.41 -16.95
CA ILE A 32 4.82 13.42 -16.48
C ILE A 32 4.01 12.21 -16.01
N ALA A 33 4.21 11.06 -16.63
CA ALA A 33 3.63 9.80 -16.21
C ALA A 33 4.71 8.91 -15.63
N LEU A 34 4.56 8.56 -14.35
CA LEU A 34 5.44 7.66 -13.63
C LEU A 34 4.82 6.25 -13.62
N THR A 35 5.59 5.27 -14.03
CA THR A 35 5.20 3.86 -13.96
C THR A 35 5.64 3.24 -12.63
N LYS A 36 5.09 2.05 -12.31
CA LYS A 36 5.51 1.29 -11.12
C LYS A 36 6.96 0.80 -11.21
N ASP A 37 7.48 0.69 -12.43
CA ASP A 37 8.86 0.27 -12.71
C ASP A 37 9.85 1.46 -12.66
N ASN A 38 9.40 2.60 -12.11
CA ASN A 38 10.17 3.82 -11.97
C ASN A 38 10.62 4.44 -13.31
N GLU A 39 9.98 4.07 -14.42
CA GLU A 39 10.16 4.73 -15.72
C GLU A 39 9.26 5.97 -15.81
N ALA A 40 9.84 7.06 -16.32
CA ALA A 40 9.15 8.33 -16.52
C ALA A 40 8.92 8.60 -18.01
N TYR A 41 7.66 8.83 -18.38
CA TYR A 41 7.26 9.26 -19.72
C TYR A 41 6.87 10.72 -19.66
N THR A 42 7.45 11.55 -20.53
CA THR A 42 7.19 12.99 -20.56
C THR A 42 6.67 13.42 -21.92
N PHE A 43 5.67 14.29 -21.92
CA PHE A 43 5.16 14.94 -23.12
C PHE A 43 4.81 16.39 -22.81
N ALA A 44 5.05 17.28 -23.76
CA ALA A 44 4.76 18.70 -23.59
C ALA A 44 4.44 19.39 -24.91
N ASN A 45 3.83 20.55 -24.82
CA ASN A 45 3.61 21.49 -25.92
C ASN A 45 4.04 22.89 -25.45
N PRO A 46 4.95 23.60 -26.13
CA PRO A 46 5.64 23.24 -27.39
C PRO A 46 6.78 22.22 -27.25
N ASP A 47 7.54 22.26 -26.15
CA ASP A 47 8.62 21.31 -25.85
C ASP A 47 8.81 21.20 -24.34
N VAL A 48 9.26 20.04 -23.87
CA VAL A 48 9.46 19.74 -22.44
C VAL A 48 10.47 20.72 -21.83
N LYS A 49 11.60 20.97 -22.51
CA LYS A 49 12.66 21.84 -21.95
C LYS A 49 12.20 23.28 -21.84
N SER A 50 11.39 23.75 -22.79
CA SER A 50 10.87 25.12 -22.81
C SER A 50 9.82 25.35 -21.72
N VAL A 51 8.95 24.37 -21.47
CA VAL A 51 7.97 24.43 -20.38
C VAL A 51 8.67 24.31 -19.02
N VAL A 52 9.60 23.38 -18.88
CA VAL A 52 10.37 23.20 -17.63
C VAL A 52 11.18 24.45 -17.30
N ARG A 53 11.88 25.06 -18.27
CA ARG A 53 12.63 26.30 -18.04
C ARG A 53 11.75 27.44 -17.56
N ARG A 54 10.57 27.61 -18.15
CA ARG A 54 9.59 28.61 -17.69
C ARG A 54 9.05 28.30 -16.32
N PHE A 55 8.70 27.04 -16.06
CA PHE A 55 8.21 26.61 -14.76
C PHE A 55 9.25 26.88 -13.66
N LEU A 56 10.51 26.54 -13.90
CA LEU A 56 11.62 26.79 -12.97
C LEU A 56 11.97 28.28 -12.86
N ALA A 57 11.73 29.09 -13.89
CA ALA A 57 11.93 30.54 -13.81
C ALA A 57 10.83 31.24 -12.99
N VAL A 58 9.59 30.72 -13.05
CA VAL A 58 8.45 31.24 -12.27
C VAL A 58 8.49 30.72 -10.83
N TYR A 59 8.96 29.49 -10.64
CA TYR A 59 9.14 28.84 -9.35
C TYR A 59 10.60 28.39 -9.25
N PRO A 60 11.52 29.30 -8.90
CA PRO A 60 12.90 28.90 -8.68
C PRO A 60 12.93 27.76 -7.67
N PRO A 61 13.66 26.67 -7.95
CA PRO A 61 13.86 25.64 -6.94
C PRO A 61 14.43 26.32 -5.69
N PRO A 62 14.07 25.86 -4.49
CA PRO A 62 14.63 26.42 -3.27
C PRO A 62 16.15 26.38 -3.39
N THR A 63 16.75 27.56 -3.57
CA THR A 63 18.19 27.74 -3.60
C THR A 63 18.67 27.53 -2.18
N ASP A 64 18.94 26.28 -1.84
CA ASP A 64 20.00 26.01 -0.89
C ASP A 64 21.26 26.62 -1.50
N ILE A 65 21.86 27.55 -0.77
CA ILE A 65 23.02 28.40 -1.12
C ILE A 65 22.63 29.83 -1.57
N SER A 66 22.70 30.72 -0.58
CA SER A 66 22.89 32.18 -0.64
C SER A 66 21.67 33.08 -0.89
N GLY A 67 21.23 33.75 0.19
CA GLY A 67 20.76 35.13 0.13
C GLY A 67 19.25 35.37 0.05
N GLY A 68 18.60 35.47 1.21
CA GLY A 68 17.50 36.41 1.44
C GLY A 68 16.08 35.99 1.01
N SER A 69 15.38 35.24 1.86
CA SER A 69 13.94 35.41 2.12
C SER A 69 13.51 34.51 3.27
N THR A 70 13.07 35.12 4.37
CA THR A 70 12.90 34.49 5.69
C THR A 70 11.55 33.82 5.94
N ASP A 71 10.60 33.82 5.00
CA ASP A 71 9.22 33.45 5.31
C ASP A 71 8.80 32.03 4.90
N GLY A 72 9.58 31.33 4.08
CA GLY A 72 9.27 29.95 3.63
C GLY A 72 9.94 28.83 4.43
N ARG A 73 10.95 29.16 5.26
CA ARG A 73 11.79 28.17 5.98
C ARG A 73 11.15 27.61 7.24
N GLN A 74 10.16 28.29 7.81
CA GLN A 74 9.54 27.84 9.05
C GLN A 74 8.55 26.69 8.81
N SER A 75 7.80 26.71 7.71
CA SER A 75 6.79 25.70 7.41
C SER A 75 7.40 24.35 6.99
N SER A 76 8.49 24.35 6.21
CA SER A 76 9.18 23.10 5.83
C SER A 76 9.83 22.40 7.02
N ASN A 77 10.43 23.17 7.94
CA ASN A 77 11.03 22.65 9.16
C ASN A 77 9.99 22.09 10.13
N LEU A 78 8.81 22.72 10.22
CA LEU A 78 7.70 22.21 11.02
C LEU A 78 7.16 20.88 10.47
N VAL A 79 6.95 20.79 9.15
CA VAL A 79 6.47 19.55 8.51
C VAL A 79 7.50 18.42 8.63
N GLN A 80 8.80 18.72 8.51
CA GLN A 80 9.86 17.73 8.75
C GLN A 80 9.84 17.22 10.19
N LYS A 81 9.78 18.14 11.16
CA LYS A 81 9.74 17.77 12.58
C LYS A 81 8.51 16.94 12.94
N GLU A 82 7.34 17.29 12.42
CA GLU A 82 6.11 16.49 12.61
C GLU A 82 6.23 15.09 12.00
N ASN A 83 6.90 14.95 10.86
CA ASN A 83 7.13 13.66 10.23
C ASN A 83 8.14 12.81 11.01
N GLU A 84 9.19 13.42 11.55
CA GLU A 84 10.16 12.76 12.42
C GLU A 84 9.51 12.26 13.72
N GLU A 85 8.64 13.08 14.33
CA GLU A 85 7.89 12.70 15.53
C GLU A 85 6.92 11.55 15.26
N LYS A 86 6.21 11.57 14.11
CA LYS A 86 5.34 10.46 13.69
C LYS A 86 6.13 9.19 13.42
N LEU A 87 7.30 9.30 12.80
CA LEU A 87 8.17 8.16 12.53
C LEU A 87 8.64 7.51 13.85
N ALA A 88 9.13 8.32 14.79
CA ALA A 88 9.56 7.83 16.10
C ALA A 88 8.42 7.15 16.89
N GLN A 89 7.20 7.67 16.79
CA GLN A 89 6.02 7.04 17.41
C GLN A 89 5.70 5.68 16.79
N LEU A 90 5.75 5.57 15.45
CA LEU A 90 5.50 4.32 14.74
C LEU A 90 6.59 3.28 15.04
N GLU A 91 7.86 3.70 15.10
CA GLU A 91 8.97 2.83 15.47
C GLU A 91 8.80 2.26 16.88
N LYS A 92 8.40 3.09 17.84
CA LYS A 92 8.11 2.63 19.21
C LYS A 92 6.96 1.63 19.26
N GLN A 93 5.88 1.88 18.51
CA GLN A 93 4.76 0.92 18.43
C GLN A 93 5.19 -0.40 17.79
N LEU A 94 6.01 -0.33 16.74
CA LEU A 94 6.57 -1.50 16.08
C LEU A 94 7.44 -2.32 17.03
N GLU A 95 8.26 -1.67 17.85
CA GLU A 95 9.11 -2.36 18.83
C GLU A 95 8.29 -3.13 19.87
N VAL A 96 7.22 -2.51 20.39
CA VAL A 96 6.30 -3.16 21.34
C VAL A 96 5.60 -4.36 20.70
N GLU A 97 5.08 -4.22 19.48
CA GLU A 97 4.42 -5.33 18.77
C GLU A 97 5.40 -6.44 18.39
N MET A 98 6.65 -6.10 18.04
CA MET A 98 7.71 -7.07 17.79
C MET A 98 8.07 -7.86 19.05
N ALA A 99 8.16 -7.20 20.21
CA ALA A 99 8.39 -7.87 21.49
C ALA A 99 7.24 -8.82 21.84
N ARG A 100 6.00 -8.36 21.69
CA ARG A 100 4.79 -9.17 21.89
C ARG A 100 4.74 -10.38 20.96
N LYS A 101 5.09 -10.20 19.69
CA LYS A 101 5.15 -11.30 18.71
C LYS A 101 6.19 -12.34 19.12
N LYS A 102 7.38 -11.92 19.55
CA LYS A 102 8.42 -12.85 20.00
C LYS A 102 7.98 -13.68 21.21
N GLU A 103 7.19 -13.10 22.11
CA GLU A 103 6.62 -13.82 23.26
C GLU A 103 5.59 -14.87 22.80
N LEU A 104 4.64 -14.48 21.93
CA LEU A 104 3.68 -15.41 21.34
C LEU A 104 4.35 -16.54 20.54
N ASP A 105 5.44 -16.25 19.83
CA ASP A 105 6.18 -17.27 19.07
C ASP A 105 6.88 -18.26 20.02
N ARG A 106 7.35 -17.83 21.20
CA ARG A 106 7.89 -18.73 22.23
C ARG A 106 6.81 -19.62 22.81
N GLU A 107 5.65 -19.06 23.14
CA GLU A 107 4.52 -19.82 23.68
C GLU A 107 4.03 -20.86 22.67
N LYS A 108 3.86 -20.48 21.40
CA LYS A 108 3.51 -21.41 20.32
C LYS A 108 4.51 -22.55 20.21
N LYS A 109 5.80 -22.24 20.24
CA LYS A 109 6.84 -23.27 20.20
C LYS A 109 6.73 -24.25 21.37
N ILE A 110 6.46 -23.77 22.58
CA ILE A 110 6.26 -24.63 23.76
C ILE A 110 5.02 -25.52 23.57
N ILE A 111 3.92 -24.97 23.03
CA ILE A 111 2.71 -25.74 22.73
C ILE A 111 3.01 -26.81 21.69
N ASP A 112 3.67 -26.45 20.58
CA ASP A 112 4.03 -27.38 19.51
C ASP A 112 4.94 -28.51 20.02
N ASP A 113 5.97 -28.17 20.81
CA ASP A 113 6.88 -29.15 21.42
C ASP A 113 6.16 -30.08 22.41
N ASN A 114 5.16 -29.56 23.15
CA ASN A 114 4.35 -30.36 24.06
C ASN A 114 3.39 -31.29 23.30
N VAL A 115 2.72 -30.79 22.27
CA VAL A 115 1.82 -31.58 21.40
C VAL A 115 2.60 -32.69 20.70
N ALA A 116 3.83 -32.43 20.25
CA ALA A 116 4.70 -33.42 19.63
C ALA A 116 5.12 -34.57 20.58
N LYS A 117 5.08 -34.35 21.90
CA LYS A 117 5.44 -35.34 22.92
C LYS A 117 4.24 -36.13 23.46
N MET A 118 3.01 -35.69 23.16
CA MET A 118 1.80 -36.37 23.62
C MET A 118 1.61 -37.72 22.92
N SER A 119 1.09 -38.68 23.66
CA SER A 119 0.64 -39.96 23.12
C SER A 119 -0.63 -39.79 22.27
N TYR A 120 -0.93 -40.80 21.45
CA TYR A 120 -2.12 -40.79 20.60
C TYR A 120 -3.42 -40.66 21.41
N GLU A 121 -3.50 -41.30 22.57
CA GLU A 121 -4.67 -41.25 23.45
C GLU A 121 -4.90 -39.84 24.01
N GLU A 122 -3.84 -39.17 24.44
CA GLU A 122 -3.89 -37.77 24.92
C GLU A 122 -4.29 -36.80 23.80
N LEU A 123 -3.80 -37.02 22.59
CA LEU A 123 -4.18 -36.23 21.41
C LEU A 123 -5.66 -36.38 21.06
N GLU A 124 -6.23 -37.59 21.16
CA GLU A 124 -7.65 -37.82 20.90
C GLU A 124 -8.53 -37.14 21.97
N VAL A 125 -8.11 -37.17 23.24
CA VAL A 125 -8.75 -36.41 24.33
C VAL A 125 -8.69 -34.91 24.08
N LEU A 126 -7.52 -34.39 23.68
CA LEU A 126 -7.33 -32.97 23.39
C LEU A 126 -8.22 -32.51 22.21
N LYS A 127 -8.29 -33.32 21.15
CA LYS A 127 -9.18 -33.09 20.00
C LYS A 127 -10.65 -33.08 20.41
N GLY A 128 -11.08 -34.00 21.27
CA GLY A 128 -12.43 -34.02 21.82
C GLY A 128 -12.79 -32.72 22.53
N LYS A 129 -11.91 -32.27 23.45
CA LYS A 129 -12.07 -30.99 24.17
C LYS A 129 -12.09 -29.79 23.23
N LEU A 130 -11.28 -29.78 22.18
CA LEU A 130 -11.24 -28.69 21.19
C LEU A 130 -12.55 -28.60 20.40
N ILE A 131 -13.16 -29.74 20.05
CA ILE A 131 -14.46 -29.79 19.38
C ILE A 131 -15.56 -29.24 20.29
N GLU A 132 -15.56 -29.62 21.57
CA GLU A 132 -16.52 -29.10 22.56
C GLU A 132 -16.37 -27.60 22.77
N PHE A 133 -15.12 -27.12 22.91
CA PHE A 133 -14.83 -25.69 23.00
C PHE A 133 -15.29 -24.92 21.76
N LYS A 134 -15.04 -25.46 20.56
CA LYS A 134 -15.51 -24.84 19.32
C LYS A 134 -17.04 -24.73 19.30
N LYS A 135 -17.75 -25.79 19.68
CA LYS A 135 -19.22 -25.79 19.75
C LYS A 135 -19.72 -24.77 20.77
N SER A 136 -19.11 -24.68 21.95
CA SER A 136 -19.52 -23.69 22.96
C SER A 136 -19.22 -22.27 22.53
N PHE A 137 -18.08 -22.03 21.86
CA PHE A 137 -17.73 -20.73 21.31
C PHE A 137 -18.69 -20.31 20.18
N GLU A 138 -19.03 -21.21 19.26
CA GLU A 138 -20.04 -20.95 18.23
C GLU A 138 -21.44 -20.74 18.82
N ALA A 139 -21.80 -21.44 19.89
CA ALA A 139 -23.07 -21.21 20.59
C ALA A 139 -23.10 -19.85 21.32
N ALA A 140 -21.97 -19.42 21.88
CA ALA A 140 -21.87 -18.17 22.65
C ALA A 140 -21.66 -16.92 21.78
N TYR A 141 -20.97 -17.05 20.64
CA TYR A 141 -20.52 -15.94 19.80
C TYR A 141 -20.87 -16.09 18.32
N GLY A 142 -21.49 -17.19 17.92
CA GLY A 142 -21.96 -17.40 16.55
C GLY A 142 -23.12 -16.49 16.21
N VAL A 143 -22.81 -15.34 15.62
CA VAL A 143 -23.74 -14.57 14.78
C VAL A 143 -24.24 -15.51 13.69
N LYS A 144 -25.55 -15.80 13.67
CA LYS A 144 -26.24 -16.47 12.56
C LYS A 144 -25.94 -15.70 11.27
N ARG A 145 -24.94 -16.13 10.50
CA ARG A 145 -24.78 -15.66 9.12
C ARG A 145 -25.88 -16.29 8.29
N GLY A 146 -26.93 -15.51 8.04
CA GLY A 146 -27.82 -15.70 6.89
C GLY A 146 -29.07 -16.51 7.18
N GLU A 147 -30.08 -15.85 7.76
CA GLU A 147 -31.45 -16.00 7.30
C GLU A 147 -32.04 -14.58 7.26
N ASN A 148 -32.14 -14.02 6.06
CA ASN A 148 -32.99 -12.85 5.78
C ASN A 148 -34.12 -13.37 4.87
N PRO A 149 -35.40 -13.14 5.21
CA PRO A 149 -36.55 -13.52 4.39
C PRO A 149 -36.60 -12.77 3.05
#